data_AF-A0A527TN49-F1
#
_entry.id   AF-A0A527TN49-F1
#
_cell.length_a   1.000
_cell.length_b   1.000
_cell.length_c   1.000
_cell.angle_alpha   90.00
_cell.angle_beta   90.00
_cell.angle_gamma   90.00
#
_symmetry.space_group_name_H-M   'P 1'
#
loop_
_entity.id
_entity.type
_entity.pdbx_description
1 polymer ?
#
loop_
_entity_poly.entity_id
_entity_poly.type
_entity_poly.pdbx_seq_one_letter_code
_entity_poly.pdbx_strand_id
1 'polypeptide(L)'
;LISAVTDAVLEEVAEWQNRPLDAIYPLVFFDAIRVKIRDEGFVRNKAVYIALGILPDGTKEILGIWIEQTEGAKFWLRVMNELKSRGVADVLIAVV
;
A
#
# COMPACT_ATOMS: atom_id res chain seq x y z
N LEU A 1 28.08 -5.35 5.69
CA LEU A 1 26.97 -4.47 6.12
C LEU A 1 25.71 -4.96 5.45
N ILE A 2 24.79 -5.57 6.21
CA ILE A 2 23.55 -6.14 5.64
C ILE A 2 22.67 -5.03 5.01
N SER A 3 22.70 -3.82 5.57
CA SER A 3 21.98 -2.65 5.04
C SER A 3 22.36 -2.29 3.59
N ALA A 4 23.64 -2.34 3.25
CA ALA A 4 24.09 -2.04 1.88
C ALA A 4 23.58 -3.08 0.85
N VAL A 5 23.31 -4.31 1.30
CA VAL A 5 22.72 -5.35 0.45
C VAL A 5 21.22 -5.11 0.26
N THR A 6 20.52 -4.64 1.30
CA THR A 6 19.08 -4.31 1.18
C THR A 6 18.83 -3.04 0.35
N ASP A 7 19.80 -2.13 0.27
CA ASP A 7 19.68 -0.95 -0.59
C ASP A 7 19.64 -1.33 -2.08
N ALA A 8 20.20 -2.48 -2.46
CA ALA A 8 20.25 -2.95 -3.84
C ALA A 8 18.88 -3.27 -4.45
N VAL A 9 17.84 -3.47 -3.64
CA VAL A 9 16.48 -3.78 -4.11
C VAL A 9 15.53 -2.58 -4.08
N LEU A 10 16.02 -1.38 -3.75
CA LEU A 10 15.17 -0.19 -3.66
C LEU A 10 14.53 0.18 -5.01
N GLU A 11 15.24 -0.06 -6.12
CA GLU A 11 14.70 0.13 -7.47
C GLU A 11 13.54 -0.83 -7.75
N GLU A 12 13.73 -2.12 -7.47
CA GLU A 12 12.67 -3.14 -7.60
C GLU A 12 11.45 -2.82 -6.73
N VAL A 13 11.66 -2.29 -5.52
CA VAL A 13 10.56 -1.84 -4.65
C VAL A 13 9.79 -0.68 -5.30
N ALA A 14 10.48 0.29 -5.89
CA ALA A 14 9.84 1.41 -6.57
C ALA A 14 9.07 0.94 -7.81
N GLU A 15 9.62 0.02 -8.59
CA GLU A 15 8.94 -0.61 -9.72
C GLU A 15 7.67 -1.35 -9.25
N TRP A 16 7.79 -2.17 -8.20
CA TRP A 16 6.67 -2.91 -7.64
C TRP A 16 5.56 -1.99 -7.11
N GLN A 17 5.92 -0.87 -6.48
CA GLN A 17 4.96 0.13 -5.99
C GLN A 17 4.22 0.85 -7.13
N ASN A 18 4.84 1.00 -8.31
CA ASN A 18 4.25 1.68 -9.46
C ASN A 18 3.71 0.73 -10.52
N ARG A 19 3.81 -0.59 -10.31
CA ARG A 19 3.37 -1.59 -11.28
C ARG A 19 1.89 -1.42 -11.65
N PRO A 20 1.51 -1.72 -12.90
CA PRO A 20 0.10 -1.73 -13.29
C PRO A 20 -0.68 -2.75 -12.47
N LEU A 21 -1.93 -2.41 -12.16
CA LEU A 21 -2.90 -3.23 -11.45
C LEU A 21 -4.03 -3.63 -12.41
N ASP A 22 -4.74 -4.70 -12.05
CA ASP A 22 -5.91 -5.13 -12.82
C ASP A 22 -7.04 -4.10 -12.76
N ALA A 23 -7.88 -4.10 -13.79
CA ALA A 23 -8.95 -3.11 -13.89
C ALA A 23 -10.05 -3.31 -12.85
N ILE A 24 -10.30 -4.54 -12.40
CA ILE A 24 -11.45 -4.86 -11.55
C ILE A 24 -11.02 -5.77 -10.39
N TYR A 25 -11.34 -5.34 -9.18
CA TYR A 25 -11.17 -6.14 -7.96
C TYR A 25 -12.53 -6.36 -7.28
N PRO A 26 -13.04 -7.60 -7.23
CA PRO A 26 -14.25 -7.92 -6.48
C PRO A 26 -14.21 -7.50 -5.00
N LEU A 27 -13.05 -7.66 -4.35
CA LEU A 27 -12.85 -7.31 -2.95
C LEU A 27 -11.52 -6.58 -2.79
N VAL A 28 -11.52 -5.51 -2.01
CA VAL A 28 -10.30 -4.87 -1.49
C VAL A 28 -10.43 -4.66 0.01
N PHE A 29 -9.49 -5.20 0.78
CA PHE A 29 -9.38 -4.98 2.20
C PHE A 29 -8.38 -3.86 2.47
N PHE A 30 -8.75 -2.91 3.32
CA PHE A 30 -7.87 -1.89 3.86
C PHE A 30 -7.67 -2.17 5.34
N ASP A 31 -6.41 -2.34 5.75
CA ASP A 31 -6.06 -2.59 7.14
C ASP A 31 -4.80 -1.78 7.52
N ALA A 32 -4.52 -1.67 8.80
CA ALA A 32 -3.37 -0.97 9.32
C ALA A 32 -2.68 -1.74 10.45
N ILE A 33 -1.36 -1.90 10.33
CA ILE A 33 -0.52 -2.40 11.43
C ILE A 33 0.24 -1.25 12.09
N ARG A 34 0.39 -1.32 13.42
CA ARG A 34 1.14 -0.31 14.18
C ARG A 34 2.59 -0.76 14.34
N VAL A 35 3.52 0.05 13.84
CA VAL A 35 4.96 -0.24 13.87
C VAL A 35 5.71 0.91 14.56
N LYS A 36 6.68 0.56 15.41
CA LYS A 36 7.61 1.51 16.01
C LYS A 36 8.68 1.89 15.00
N ILE A 37 8.66 3.13 14.53
CA ILE A 37 9.60 3.64 13.53
C ILE A 37 10.39 4.79 14.13
N ARG A 38 11.72 4.77 13.95
CA ARG A 38 12.58 5.91 14.29
C ARG A 38 12.45 6.95 13.19
N ASP A 39 12.00 8.14 13.56
CA ASP A 39 11.76 9.28 12.67
C ASP A 39 12.27 10.54 13.35
N GLU A 40 13.12 11.31 12.67
CA GLU A 40 13.74 12.54 13.19
C GLU A 40 14.38 12.38 14.59
N GLY A 41 15.02 11.22 14.84
CA GLY A 41 15.69 10.92 16.12
C GLY A 41 14.78 10.35 17.21
N PHE A 42 13.46 10.37 17.04
CA PHE A 42 12.49 9.83 18.00
C PHE A 42 11.83 8.56 17.50
N VAL A 43 11.57 7.60 18.39
CA VAL A 43 10.78 6.41 18.02
C VAL A 43 9.30 6.72 18.24
N ARG A 44 8.50 6.61 17.17
CA ARG A 44 7.06 6.87 17.18
C ARG A 44 6.30 5.64 16.69
N ASN A 45 5.10 5.42 17.22
CA ASN A 45 4.18 4.44 16.67
C ASN A 45 3.52 5.04 15.42
N LYS A 46 3.86 4.53 14.23
CA LYS A 46 3.22 4.90 12.96
C LYS A 46 2.27 3.79 12.50
N ALA A 47 1.23 4.18 11.77
CA ALA A 47 0.37 3.22 11.08
C ALA A 47 0.97 2.91 9.71
N VAL A 48 1.02 1.62 9.38
CA VAL A 48 1.34 1.11 8.05
C VAL A 48 0.05 0.57 7.47
N TYR A 49 -0.52 1.30 6.52
CA TYR A 49 -1.76 0.97 5.83
C TYR A 49 -1.46 0.03 4.66
N ILE A 50 -2.29 -0.99 4.50
CA ILE A 50 -2.13 -2.04 3.48
C ILE A 50 -3.45 -2.17 2.73
N ALA A 51 -3.37 -2.23 1.40
CA ALA A 51 -4.50 -2.60 0.55
C ALA A 51 -4.28 -4.02 0.00
N LEU A 52 -5.15 -4.96 0.36
CA LEU A 52 -5.14 -6.34 -0.13
C LEU A 52 -6.29 -6.52 -1.12
N GLY A 53 -5.97 -6.68 -2.41
CA GLY A 53 -6.93 -6.97 -3.46
C GLY A 53 -7.15 -8.47 -3.64
N ILE A 54 -8.37 -8.82 -4.01
CA ILE A 54 -8.75 -10.17 -4.45
C ILE A 54 -9.20 -10.08 -5.90
N LEU A 55 -8.60 -10.88 -6.77
CA LEU A 55 -8.96 -10.98 -8.19
C LEU A 55 -10.19 -11.87 -8.40
N PRO A 56 -10.84 -11.84 -9.59
CA PRO A 56 -12.02 -12.66 -9.88
C PRO A 56 -11.82 -14.18 -9.73
N ASP A 57 -10.58 -14.65 -9.90
CA ASP A 57 -10.20 -16.06 -9.71
C ASP A 57 -9.93 -16.42 -8.23
N GLY A 58 -10.00 -15.44 -7.32
CA GLY A 58 -9.71 -15.59 -5.89
C GLY A 58 -8.25 -15.38 -5.52
N THR A 59 -7.37 -15.08 -6.49
CA THR A 59 -5.95 -14.76 -6.23
C THR A 59 -5.86 -13.49 -5.39
N LYS A 60 -4.99 -13.51 -4.38
CA LYS A 60 -4.77 -12.38 -3.47
C LYS A 60 -3.48 -11.66 -3.83
N GLU A 61 -3.49 -10.34 -3.82
CA GLU A 61 -2.28 -9.55 -3.97
C GLU A 61 -2.31 -8.25 -3.17
N ILE A 62 -1.12 -7.76 -2.79
CA ILE A 62 -0.99 -6.47 -2.11
C ILE A 62 -0.92 -5.38 -3.17
N LEU A 63 -1.92 -4.50 -3.18
CA LEU A 63 -2.02 -3.40 -4.12
C LEU A 63 -1.08 -2.25 -3.74
N GLY A 64 -0.89 -2.02 -2.43
CA GLY A 64 0.05 -1.03 -1.94
C GLY A 64 0.21 -1.03 -0.43
N ILE A 65 1.24 -0.32 0.03
CA ILE A 65 1.61 -0.16 1.43
C ILE A 65 2.00 1.30 1.65
N TRP A 66 1.40 1.96 2.64
CA TRP A 66 1.64 3.37 2.93
C TRP A 66 1.91 3.59 4.41
N ILE A 67 2.92 4.39 4.72
CA ILE A 67 3.21 4.81 6.10
C ILE A 67 2.70 6.22 6.26
N GLU A 68 1.79 6.43 7.21
CA GLU A 68 1.24 7.76 7.47
C GLU A 68 1.11 8.00 8.98
N GLN A 69 1.25 9.27 9.40
CA GLN A 69 1.08 9.63 10.80
C GLN A 69 -0.40 9.79 11.19
N THR A 70 -1.25 10.26 10.26
CA THR A 70 -2.66 10.58 10.52
C THR A 70 -3.59 9.99 9.47
N GLU A 71 -4.73 9.47 9.94
CA GLU A 71 -5.77 8.92 9.07
C GLU A 71 -6.74 10.01 8.63
N GLY A 72 -6.35 10.77 7.62
CA GLY A 72 -7.15 11.86 7.08
C GLY A 72 -7.83 11.51 5.76
N ALA A 73 -8.95 12.18 5.45
CA ALA A 73 -9.61 12.05 4.14
C ALA A 73 -8.67 12.36 2.96
N LYS A 74 -7.73 13.30 3.13
CA LYS A 74 -6.70 13.61 2.12
C LYS A 74 -5.76 12.45 1.85
N PHE A 75 -5.40 11.69 2.89
CA PHE A 75 -4.55 10.51 2.76
C PHE A 75 -5.28 9.43 1.94
N TRP A 76 -6.51 9.09 2.32
CA TRP A 76 -7.29 8.08 1.60
C TRP A 76 -7.60 8.49 0.17
N LEU A 77 -7.88 9.77 -0.09
CA LEU A 77 -8.03 10.28 -1.46
C LEU A 77 -6.75 10.07 -2.29
N ARG A 78 -5.56 10.29 -1.71
CA ARG A 78 -4.29 10.02 -2.37
C ARG A 78 -4.14 8.53 -2.70
N VAL A 79 -4.42 7.64 -1.73
CA VAL A 79 -4.38 6.18 -1.93
C VAL A 79 -5.30 5.75 -3.07
N MET A 80 -6.56 6.20 -3.07
CA MET A 80 -7.53 5.82 -4.11
C MET A 80 -7.14 6.36 -5.49
N ASN A 81 -6.60 7.58 -5.56
CA ASN A 81 -6.10 8.14 -6.82
C ASN A 81 -4.88 7.39 -7.34
N GLU A 82 -3.98 6.96 -6.46
CA GLU A 82 -2.81 6.14 -6.82
C GLU A 82 -3.25 4.80 -7.42
N LEU A 83 -4.14 4.07 -6.74
CA LEU A 83 -4.71 2.81 -7.24
C LEU A 83 -5.37 3.00 -8.62
N LYS A 84 -6.16 4.06 -8.78
CA LYS A 84 -6.80 4.40 -10.05
C LYS A 84 -5.76 4.69 -11.15
N SER A 85 -4.72 5.46 -10.84
CA SER A 85 -3.67 5.80 -11.80
C SER A 85 -2.86 4.58 -12.26
N ARG A 86 -2.83 3.53 -11.45
CA ARG A 86 -2.16 2.26 -11.74
C ARG A 86 -3.05 1.27 -12.51
N GLY A 87 -4.31 1.60 -12.78
CA GLY A 87 -5.18 0.81 -13.65
C GLY A 87 -6.49 0.36 -13.03
N VAL A 88 -6.67 0.50 -11.70
CA VAL A 88 -7.92 0.10 -11.03
C VAL A 88 -9.07 0.96 -11.53
N ALA A 89 -10.03 0.33 -12.21
CA ALA A 89 -11.23 0.96 -12.74
C ALA A 89 -12.44 0.77 -11.82
N ASP A 90 -12.55 -0.40 -11.17
CA ASP A 90 -13.69 -0.71 -10.30
C ASP A 90 -13.31 -1.60 -9.10
N VAL A 91 -13.97 -1.33 -7.97
CA VAL A 91 -13.88 -2.11 -6.73
C VAL A 91 -15.31 -2.37 -6.26
N LEU A 92 -15.73 -3.63 -6.31
CA LEU A 92 -17.13 -3.98 -6.04
C LEU A 92 -17.43 -3.86 -4.54
N ILE A 93 -16.52 -4.34 -3.69
CA ILE A 93 -16.65 -4.28 -2.24
C ILE A 93 -15.32 -3.83 -1.64
N ALA A 94 -15.34 -2.67 -0.97
CA ALA A 94 -14.27 -2.23 -0.10
C ALA A 94 -14.58 -2.65 1.35
N VAL A 95 -13.64 -3.35 1.98
CA VAL A 95 -13.70 -3.72 3.40
C VAL A 95 -12.71 -2.83 4.14
N VAL A 96 -13.21 -2.05 5.09
CA VAL A 96 -12.47 -1.04 5.86
C VAL A 96 -12.67 -1.23 7.36
#